data_AF-A0A222MZN3-F1
#
_entry.id   AF-A0A222MZN3-F1
#
_cell.length_a   1.000
_cell.length_b   1.000
_cell.length_c   1.000
_cell.angle_alpha   90.00
_cell.angle_beta   90.00
_cell.angle_gamma   90.00
#
_symmetry.space_group_name_H-M   'P 1'
#
loop_
_entity.id
_entity.type
_entity.pdbx_description
1 polymer ?
#
loop_
_entity_poly.entity_id
_entity_poly.type
_entity_poly.pdbx_seq_one_letter_code
_entity_poly.pdbx_strand_id
1 'polypeptide(L)' 'MPEKEGVQEIISGKLKQAVAKEGAKIEKRGGLKESKIVEVKENGTDRKVVRILNVYNDDSNSSDNFPFVLKDKEWKLQLR' A
#
# COMPACT_ATOMS: atom_id res chain seq x y z
N MET A 1 -17.24 10.99 27.27
CA MET A 1 -16.65 10.15 26.20
C MET A 1 -15.15 10.28 26.33
N PRO A 2 -14.36 9.23 26.61
CA PRO A 2 -12.91 9.38 26.63
C PRO A 2 -12.36 9.16 25.21
N GLU A 3 -11.67 10.18 24.72
CA GLU A 3 -10.92 10.18 23.47
C GLU A 3 -9.82 9.11 23.53
N LYS A 4 -9.75 8.27 22.49
CA LYS A 4 -8.68 7.27 22.32
C LYS A 4 -7.42 7.95 21.80
N GLU A 5 -6.69 8.65 22.66
CA GLU A 5 -5.43 9.34 22.30
C GLU A 5 -4.23 8.40 22.09
N GLY A 6 -4.37 7.08 22.27
CA GLY A 6 -3.25 6.14 22.14
C GLY A 6 -3.02 5.49 20.77
N VAL A 7 -3.92 5.68 19.78
CA VAL A 7 -3.92 4.84 18.56
C VAL A 7 -3.36 5.55 17.32
N GLN A 8 -3.53 6.87 17.22
CA GLN A 8 -3.16 7.62 16.02
C GLN A 8 -1.64 7.79 15.86
N GLU A 9 -0.91 7.95 16.95
CA GLU A 9 0.53 8.20 16.93
C GLU A 9 1.35 6.93 16.63
N ILE A 10 0.95 5.77 17.19
CA ILE A 10 1.60 4.48 16.93
C ILE A 10 1.43 4.05 15.45
N ILE A 11 0.25 4.29 14.87
CA ILE A 11 -0.02 4.01 13.46
C ILE A 11 0.85 4.92 12.57
N SER A 12 0.93 6.22 12.89
CA SER A 12 1.77 7.17 12.16
C SER A 12 3.26 6.80 12.21
N GLY A 13 3.78 6.40 13.37
CA GLY A 13 5.17 5.96 13.53
C GLY A 13 5.51 4.71 12.72
N LYS A 14 4.63 3.70 12.73
CA LYS A 14 4.81 2.48 11.93
C LYS A 14 4.68 2.75 10.43
N LEU A 15 3.75 3.61 10.02
CA LEU A 15 3.61 4.06 8.64
C LEU A 15 4.87 4.79 8.16
N LYS A 16 5.39 5.74 8.93
CA LYS A 16 6.62 6.47 8.61
C LYS A 16 7.80 5.51 8.45
N GLN A 17 7.94 4.53 9.34
CA GLN A 17 8.99 3.50 9.22
C GLN A 17 8.79 2.59 8.01
N ALA A 18 7.55 2.20 7.69
CA ALA A 18 7.25 1.38 6.51
C ALA A 18 7.55 2.15 5.22
N VAL A 19 7.14 3.41 5.12
CA VAL A 19 7.44 4.29 3.98
C VAL A 19 8.95 4.52 3.85
N ALA A 20 9.66 4.74 4.95
CA ALA A 20 11.12 4.89 4.92
C ALA A 20 11.84 3.59 4.50
N LYS A 21 11.37 2.43 4.95
CA LYS A 21 11.93 1.12 4.55
C LYS A 21 11.68 0.81 3.08
N GLU A 22 10.48 1.09 2.59
CA GLU A 22 10.16 0.90 1.17
C GLU A 22 10.90 1.92 0.29
N GLY A 23 10.99 3.20 0.72
CA GLY A 23 11.80 4.22 0.05
C GLY A 23 13.27 3.81 -0.07
N ALA A 24 13.87 3.34 1.03
CA ALA A 24 15.26 2.88 1.02
C ALA A 24 15.47 1.63 0.15
N LYS A 25 14.48 0.73 0.03
CA LYS A 25 14.54 -0.40 -0.89
C LYS A 25 14.44 0.04 -2.36
N ILE A 26 13.57 1.01 -2.65
CA ILE A 26 13.41 1.59 -3.98
C ILE A 26 14.72 2.26 -4.42
N GLU A 27 15.32 3.11 -3.56
CA GLU A 27 16.58 3.78 -3.84
C GLU A 27 17.74 2.79 -4.06
N LYS A 28 17.83 1.73 -3.25
CA LYS A 28 18.84 0.67 -3.42
C LYS A 28 18.73 -0.09 -4.74
N ARG A 29 17.55 -0.12 -5.36
CA ARG A 29 17.30 -0.73 -6.68
C ARG A 29 17.41 0.28 -7.83
N GLY A 30 18.01 1.45 -7.56
CA GLY A 30 18.17 2.53 -8.52
C GLY A 30 16.90 3.33 -8.80
N GLY A 31 15.83 3.12 -8.03
CA GLY A 31 14.53 3.75 -8.22
C GLY A 31 13.49 2.83 -8.86
N LEU A 32 12.27 3.32 -8.93
CA LEU A 32 11.14 2.66 -9.58
C LEU A 32 11.11 3.08 -11.05
N LYS A 33 11.07 2.11 -11.95
CA LYS A 33 10.98 2.31 -13.40
C LYS A 33 9.54 2.41 -13.86
N GLU A 34 8.70 1.48 -13.42
CA GLU A 34 7.29 1.39 -13.78
C GLU A 34 6.49 0.71 -12.67
N SER A 35 5.23 1.11 -12.46
CA SER A 35 4.24 0.36 -11.69
C SER A 35 2.99 0.13 -12.53
N LYS A 36 2.49 -1.10 -12.54
CA LYS A 36 1.27 -1.45 -13.28
C LYS A 36 0.34 -2.35 -12.47
N ILE A 37 -0.96 -2.13 -12.66
CA ILE A 37 -1.99 -3.04 -12.15
C ILE A 37 -2.00 -4.27 -13.06
N VAL A 38 -1.73 -5.43 -12.47
CA VAL A 38 -1.73 -6.70 -13.22
C VAL A 38 -2.97 -7.54 -12.95
N GLU A 39 -3.67 -7.28 -11.83
CA GLU A 39 -4.87 -8.02 -11.47
C GLU A 39 -5.76 -7.17 -10.56
N VAL A 40 -7.09 -7.29 -10.73
CA VAL A 40 -8.09 -6.75 -9.81
C VAL A 40 -9.04 -7.89 -9.48
N LYS A 41 -9.02 -8.34 -8.22
CA LYS A 41 -9.97 -9.34 -7.69
C LYS A 41 -11.09 -8.63 -6.96
N GLU A 42 -12.33 -8.85 -7.38
CA GLU A 42 -13.50 -8.38 -6.67
C GLU A 42 -13.91 -9.39 -5.59
N ASN A 43 -14.08 -8.92 -4.35
CA ASN A 43 -14.43 -9.75 -3.19
C ASN A 43 -15.73 -9.24 -2.57
N GLY A 44 -16.79 -9.15 -3.38
CA GLY A 44 -18.06 -8.54 -3.01
C GLY A 44 -18.22 -7.12 -3.59
N THR A 45 -19.30 -6.45 -3.23
CA THR A 45 -19.66 -5.13 -3.78
C THR A 45 -18.84 -3.98 -3.19
N ASP A 46 -18.28 -4.17 -2.00
CA ASP A 46 -17.58 -3.15 -1.22
C ASP A 46 -16.09 -3.47 -1.00
N ARG A 47 -15.55 -4.55 -1.59
CA ARG A 47 -14.16 -4.97 -1.40
C ARG A 47 -13.50 -5.41 -2.68
N LYS A 48 -12.25 -4.97 -2.89
CA LYS A 48 -11.40 -5.40 -4.00
C LYS A 48 -9.98 -5.64 -3.53
N VAL A 49 -9.23 -6.50 -4.20
CA VAL A 49 -7.79 -6.66 -4.01
C VAL A 49 -7.11 -6.36 -5.34
N VAL A 50 -6.28 -5.32 -5.35
CA VAL A 50 -5.52 -4.90 -6.53
C VAL A 50 -4.11 -5.43 -6.41
N ARG A 51 -3.64 -6.17 -7.42
CA ARG A 51 -2.23 -6.59 -7.49
C ARG A 51 -1.46 -5.61 -8.34
N ILE A 52 -0.42 -5.02 -7.77
CA ILE A 52 0.47 -4.08 -8.45
C ILE A 52 1.81 -4.79 -8.68
N LEU A 53 2.31 -4.77 -9.92
CA LEU A 53 3.68 -5.14 -10.26
C LEU A 53 4.52 -3.87 -10.35
N ASN A 54 5.60 -3.82 -9.58
CA ASN A 54 6.64 -2.80 -9.64
C ASN A 54 7.83 -3.34 -10.40
N VAL A 55 8.31 -2.58 -11.38
CA VAL A 55 9.56 -2.82 -12.11
C VAL A 55 10.54 -1.75 -11.67
N TYR A 56 11.72 -2.16 -11.24
CA TYR A 56 12.78 -1.26 -10.77
C TYR A 56 13.79 -0.97 -11.87
N ASN A 57 14.65 0.02 -11.66
CA ASN A 57 15.67 0.41 -12.65
C ASN A 57 16.80 -0.62 -12.81
N ASP A 58 16.98 -1.51 -11.85
CA ASP A 58 17.86 -2.68 -11.94
C ASP A 58 17.22 -3.87 -12.70
N ASP A 59 16.09 -3.64 -13.37
CA ASP A 59 15.24 -4.64 -14.07
C ASP A 59 14.67 -5.75 -13.17
N SER A 60 14.85 -5.66 -11.84
CA SER A 60 14.14 -6.51 -10.90
C SER A 60 12.66 -6.12 -10.81
N ASN A 61 11.83 -7.04 -10.31
CA ASN A 61 10.43 -6.77 -10.07
C ASN A 61 9.96 -7.27 -8.70
N SER A 62 8.87 -6.67 -8.23
CA SER A 62 8.12 -7.09 -7.05
C SER A 62 6.63 -6.98 -7.33
N SER A 63 5.81 -7.82 -6.70
CA SER A 63 4.36 -7.69 -6.80
C SER A 63 3.73 -7.76 -5.43
N ASP A 64 2.82 -6.84 -5.14
CA ASP A 64 2.11 -6.76 -3.87
C ASP A 64 0.61 -6.65 -4.07
N ASN A 65 -0.14 -7.16 -3.09
CA ASN A 65 -1.59 -7.13 -3.06
C ASN A 65 -2.08 -6.03 -2.13
N PHE A 66 -2.89 -5.13 -2.67
CA PHE A 66 -3.44 -3.98 -1.97
C PHE A 66 -4.95 -4.17 -1.80
N PRO A 67 -5.43 -4.46 -0.58
CA PRO A 67 -6.87 -4.57 -0.32
C PRO A 67 -7.51 -3.18 -0.25
N PHE A 68 -8.61 -2.98 -0.97
CA PHE A 68 -9.41 -1.76 -0.96
C PHE A 68 -10.82 -2.05 -0.44
N VAL A 69 -11.37 -1.08 0.29
CA VAL A 69 -12.74 -1.09 0.81
C VAL A 69 -13.50 0.14 0.34
N LEU A 70 -14.75 -0.02 -0.06
CA LEU A 70 -15.63 1.08 -0.44
C LEU A 70 -16.22 1.70 0.84
N LYS A 71 -15.88 2.96 1.11
CA LYS A 71 -16.43 3.74 2.24
C LYS A 71 -16.82 5.12 1.76
N ASP A 72 -18.00 5.57 2.13
CA ASP A 72 -18.49 6.92 1.77
C ASP A 72 -18.51 7.16 0.24
N LYS A 73 -18.73 6.09 -0.55
CA LYS A 73 -18.65 6.05 -2.02
C LYS A 73 -17.23 6.22 -2.61
N GLU A 74 -16.19 6.11 -1.79
CA GLU A 74 -14.80 6.15 -2.22
C GLU A 74 -14.05 4.85 -1.87
N TRP A 75 -13.20 4.38 -2.79
CA TRP A 75 -12.32 3.24 -2.52
C TRP A 75 -11.13 3.68 -1.68
N LYS A 76 -10.99 3.12 -0.48
CA LYS A 76 -9.92 3.43 0.46
C LYS A 76 -9.02 2.21 0.64
N LEU A 77 -7.70 2.43 0.63
CA LEU A 77 -6.73 1.36 0.91
C LEU A 77 -6.90 0.88 2.35
N GLN A 78 -7.10 -0.42 2.52
CA GLN A 78 -7.16 -1.03 3.84
C GLN A 78 -5.75 -1.32 4.33
N LEU A 79 -5.24 -0.45 5.21
CA LEU A 79 -4.00 -0.69 5.93
C LEU A 79 -4.22 -1.84 6.94
N ARG A 80 -3.35 -2.85 6.89
CA ARG A 80 -3.34 -3.95 7.86
C ARG A 80 -2.53 -3.59 9.11
#